data_AF-A0A0G1XWC6-F1
#
_entry.id   AF-A0A0G1XWC6-F1
#
_cell.length_a   1.000
_cell.length_b   1.000
_cell.length_c   1.000
_cell.angle_alpha   90.00
_cell.angle_beta   90.00
_cell.angle_gamma   90.00
#
_symmetry.space_group_name_H-M   'P 1'
#
loop_
_entity.id
_entity.type
_entity.pdbx_description
1 polymer ?
#
loop_
_entity_poly.entity_id
_entity_poly.type
_entity_poly.pdbx_seq_one_letter_code
_entity_poly.pdbx_strand_id
1 'polypeptide(L)'
;MQTTLEKAGAVERVKLYKRLSLVKAMIRSGVRPEWMFLTSIPVIPPGMRPMVALEGGRHATSDVNDLYRRVINRNNRLKKLVEIDAPEVILRNEKRILQEAVDALIDNSIRHGSTSAAMSQSQRRQLKSLADTLKGKGGLFRQNLLGKRVDYSGRSVIVVGPDLKLNQCGLPKHMALELFRPFVIAKLLDQGLAFNIRGANRLIDEGIPEVWGNLEDVIKGKFVLLNRAPTLHRLGIQAFNPTLIEGNAIQVHPLVCSAFNADFDGDQMAVHVPLSDEAQAEAKELMASNKNLLKPGSGDPVVNPGQDIVLGCYWMTKVIEGEAGEGKIFATPNAAITAYDFGVVNFRAKIKVMGTDSEKYKLYEGKPFETTVGRLLFNSVLPSDFPFINKVVTKKDLANMVDDLITRYGIDGTPQALDKIKAFGYRYVTKSGVTWSLSDVKVPPEKKAIVKAARDEEFTVMANYEEGLLSTDEKYRKI
;
A
#
# COMPACT_ATOMS: atom_id res chain seq x y z
N MET A 1 56.09 5.28 8.33
CA MET A 1 54.74 5.16 8.93
C MET A 1 54.52 3.82 9.61
N GLN A 2 54.79 2.68 8.95
CA GLN A 2 54.68 1.37 9.60
C GLN A 2 55.72 1.19 10.73
N THR A 3 56.98 1.52 10.48
CA THR A 3 58.07 1.56 11.49
C THR A 3 57.83 2.56 12.62
N THR A 4 57.01 3.58 12.37
CA THR A 4 56.65 4.64 13.33
C THR A 4 55.47 4.24 14.21
N LEU A 5 54.63 3.30 13.75
CA LEU A 5 53.46 2.78 14.47
C LEU A 5 53.88 1.88 15.65
N GLU A 6 55.00 1.16 15.51
CA GLU A 6 55.54 0.24 16.52
C GLU A 6 56.13 0.98 17.74
N LYS A 7 56.57 2.23 17.56
CA LYS A 7 57.20 3.06 18.60
C LYS A 7 56.29 4.15 19.17
N ALA A 8 55.05 4.26 18.69
CA ALA A 8 54.15 5.36 19.04
C ALA A 8 53.27 5.05 20.27
N GLY A 9 53.03 6.07 21.11
CA GLY A 9 52.09 5.98 22.24
C GLY A 9 50.64 5.76 21.79
N ALA A 10 49.76 5.31 22.70
CA ALA A 10 48.39 4.88 22.38
C ALA A 10 47.54 5.92 21.60
N VAL A 11 47.66 7.21 21.94
CA VAL A 11 46.92 8.31 21.27
C VAL A 11 47.43 8.58 19.85
N GLU A 12 48.75 8.53 19.65
CA GLU A 12 49.38 8.72 18.33
C GLU A 12 49.15 7.52 17.43
N ARG A 13 49.11 6.31 18.00
CA ARG A 13 48.83 5.07 17.28
C ARG A 13 47.47 5.11 16.59
N VAL A 14 46.43 5.67 17.23
CA VAL A 14 45.10 5.83 16.60
C VAL A 14 45.14 6.78 15.40
N LYS A 15 45.85 7.91 15.50
CA LYS A 15 46.02 8.87 14.39
C LYS A 15 46.82 8.26 13.24
N LEU A 16 47.92 7.57 13.56
CA LEU A 16 48.77 6.88 12.58
C LEU A 16 48.01 5.75 11.89
N TYR A 17 47.18 5.00 12.61
CA TYR A 17 46.35 3.96 12.04
C TYR A 17 45.34 4.52 11.03
N LYS A 18 44.65 5.62 11.35
CA LYS A 18 43.73 6.30 10.41
C LYS A 18 44.46 6.77 9.14
N ARG A 19 45.65 7.37 9.29
CA ARG A 19 46.48 7.81 8.15
C ARG A 19 46.95 6.64 7.30
N LEU A 20 47.46 5.58 7.94
CA LEU A 20 47.94 4.38 7.26
C LEU A 20 46.80 3.67 6.52
N SER A 21 45.60 3.62 7.12
CA SER A 21 44.40 3.07 6.49
C SER A 21 44.03 3.82 5.21
N LEU A 22 44.03 5.16 5.25
CA LEU A 22 43.77 6.00 4.07
C LEU A 22 44.81 5.77 2.96
N VAL A 23 46.10 5.75 3.31
CA VAL A 23 47.19 5.53 2.34
C VAL A 23 47.10 4.12 1.73
N LYS A 24 46.85 3.09 2.55
CA LYS A 24 46.64 1.72 2.06
C LYS A 24 45.43 1.64 1.14
N ALA A 25 44.33 2.34 1.46
CA ALA A 25 43.15 2.41 0.61
C ALA A 25 43.46 3.05 -0.75
N MET A 26 44.21 4.16 -0.77
CA MET A 26 44.65 4.83 -2.01
C MET A 26 45.57 3.95 -2.86
N ILE A 27 46.53 3.25 -2.25
CA ILE A 27 47.42 2.31 -2.97
C ILE A 27 46.58 1.17 -3.56
N ARG A 28 45.65 0.61 -2.80
CA ARG A 28 44.77 -0.48 -3.26
C ARG A 28 43.85 -0.05 -4.40
N SER A 29 43.35 1.18 -4.39
CA SER A 29 42.49 1.72 -5.45
C SER A 29 43.25 2.33 -6.62
N GLY A 30 44.59 2.41 -6.57
CA GLY A 30 45.41 3.05 -7.59
C GLY A 30 45.21 4.57 -7.69
N VAL A 31 44.66 5.21 -6.65
CA VAL A 31 44.37 6.66 -6.65
C VAL A 31 45.62 7.42 -6.22
N ARG A 32 46.07 8.35 -7.07
CA ARG A 32 47.18 9.25 -6.75
C ARG A 32 46.70 10.44 -5.92
N PRO A 33 47.37 10.82 -4.82
CA PRO A 33 46.96 11.94 -3.97
C PRO A 33 46.84 13.29 -4.70
N GLU A 34 47.65 13.50 -5.73
CA GLU A 34 47.65 14.72 -6.56
C GLU A 34 46.31 14.96 -7.28
N TRP A 35 45.49 13.93 -7.52
CA TRP A 35 44.18 14.07 -8.17
C TRP A 35 43.14 14.78 -7.30
N MET A 36 43.40 14.96 -6.00
CA MET A 36 42.56 15.78 -5.12
C MET A 36 42.65 17.27 -5.45
N PHE A 37 43.71 17.70 -6.14
CA PHE A 37 43.89 19.08 -6.56
C PHE A 37 43.39 19.23 -8.01
N LEU A 38 42.22 19.86 -8.15
CA LEU A 38 41.55 20.00 -9.44
C LEU A 38 42.27 21.02 -10.31
N THR A 39 42.93 20.56 -11.38
CA THR A 39 43.49 21.41 -12.44
C THR A 39 42.51 21.62 -13.59
N SER A 40 41.67 20.61 -13.86
CA SER A 40 40.64 20.62 -14.90
C SER A 40 39.28 20.29 -14.29
N ILE A 41 38.32 21.19 -14.47
CA ILE A 41 36.96 21.02 -13.93
C ILE A 41 36.03 20.53 -15.06
N PRO A 42 35.40 19.35 -14.93
CA PRO A 42 34.46 18.86 -15.93
C PRO A 42 33.17 19.69 -15.92
N VAL A 43 32.65 19.96 -17.11
CA VAL A 43 31.38 20.66 -17.30
C VAL A 43 30.30 19.67 -17.68
N ILE A 44 29.19 19.66 -16.94
CA ILE A 44 28.05 18.77 -17.20
C ILE A 44 27.44 19.07 -18.59
N PRO A 45 27.01 18.05 -19.36
CA PRO A 45 26.37 18.25 -20.65
C PRO A 45 25.18 19.22 -20.61
N PRO A 46 24.97 20.08 -21.62
CA PRO A 46 23.89 21.06 -21.64
C PRO A 46 22.48 20.49 -21.38
N GLY A 47 22.19 19.27 -21.84
CA GLY A 47 20.90 18.60 -21.61
C GLY A 47 20.57 18.35 -20.13
N MET A 48 21.58 18.21 -19.27
CA MET A 48 21.41 18.04 -17.82
C MET A 48 21.39 19.39 -17.06
N ARG A 49 21.58 20.51 -17.78
CA ARG A 49 21.51 21.88 -17.25
C ARG A 49 20.73 22.80 -18.19
N PRO A 50 19.46 22.46 -18.50
CA PRO A 50 18.73 23.10 -19.59
C PRO A 50 18.46 24.58 -19.32
N MET A 51 18.33 25.32 -20.41
CA MET A 51 17.73 26.65 -20.48
C MET A 51 16.50 26.52 -21.36
N VAL A 52 15.31 26.63 -20.76
CA VAL A 52 14.04 26.42 -21.46
C VAL A 52 13.33 27.76 -21.59
N ALA A 53 12.90 28.10 -22.79
CA ALA A 53 12.02 29.24 -23.01
C ALA A 53 10.59 28.87 -22.55
N LEU A 54 10.03 29.69 -21.66
CA LEU A 54 8.64 29.61 -21.23
C LEU A 54 7.78 30.51 -22.13
N GLU A 55 6.48 30.24 -22.16
CA GLU A 55 5.52 31.13 -22.82
C GLU A 55 5.62 32.55 -22.24
N GLY A 56 5.63 33.56 -23.13
CA GLY A 56 5.81 34.97 -22.76
C GLY A 56 7.27 35.46 -22.71
N GLY A 57 8.21 34.76 -23.36
CA GLY A 57 9.59 35.25 -23.57
C GLY A 57 10.49 35.19 -22.32
N ARG A 58 10.04 34.54 -21.25
CA ARG A 58 10.87 34.28 -20.05
C ARG A 58 11.71 33.03 -20.25
N HIS A 59 12.90 32.99 -19.65
CA HIS A 59 13.76 31.79 -19.66
C HIS A 59 13.88 31.19 -18.27
N ALA A 60 13.68 29.88 -18.17
CA ALA A 60 13.99 29.10 -16.99
C ALA A 60 15.38 28.47 -17.16
N THR A 61 16.28 28.72 -16.20
CA THR A 61 17.67 28.22 -16.22
C THR A 61 17.97 27.37 -15.00
N SER A 62 18.73 26.30 -15.16
CA SER A 62 19.29 25.55 -14.03
C SER A 62 20.25 26.40 -13.18
N ASP A 63 20.12 26.33 -11.84
CA ASP A 63 20.99 27.03 -10.86
C ASP A 63 22.49 26.76 -11.10
N VAL A 64 22.83 25.57 -11.59
CA VAL A 64 24.20 25.15 -11.88
C VAL A 64 24.87 26.01 -12.95
N ASN A 65 24.08 26.57 -13.89
CA ASN A 65 24.62 27.45 -14.93
C ASN A 65 25.19 28.75 -14.36
N ASP A 66 24.57 29.31 -13.31
CA ASP A 66 25.08 30.50 -12.64
C ASP A 66 26.36 30.21 -11.85
N LEU A 67 26.46 29.02 -11.24
CA LEU A 67 27.68 28.58 -10.56
C LEU A 67 28.84 28.40 -11.55
N TYR A 68 28.60 27.78 -12.70
CA TYR A 68 29.61 27.71 -13.77
C TYR A 68 30.03 29.09 -14.27
N ARG A 69 29.08 30.02 -14.46
CA ARG A 69 29.38 31.39 -14.88
C ARG A 69 30.31 32.10 -13.89
N ARG A 70 30.10 31.91 -12.58
CA ARG A 70 30.98 32.47 -11.53
C ARG A 70 32.41 31.93 -11.65
N VAL A 71 32.57 30.61 -11.78
CA VAL A 71 33.90 29.98 -11.93
C VAL A 71 34.62 30.49 -13.17
N ILE A 72 33.94 30.53 -14.32
CA ILE A 72 34.52 30.98 -15.60
C ILE A 72 34.95 32.45 -15.51
N ASN A 73 34.10 33.32 -14.97
CA ASN A 73 34.40 34.75 -14.84
C ASN A 73 35.60 35.00 -13.92
N ARG A 74 35.70 34.29 -12.79
CA ARG A 74 36.84 34.40 -11.86
C ARG A 74 38.12 33.85 -12.46
N ASN A 75 38.05 32.72 -13.19
CA ASN A 75 39.20 32.14 -13.86
C ASN A 75 39.75 33.06 -14.97
N ASN A 76 38.87 33.60 -15.81
CA ASN A 76 39.25 34.55 -16.85
C ASN A 76 39.84 35.85 -16.26
N ARG A 77 39.30 36.32 -15.13
CA ARG A 77 39.84 37.49 -14.43
C ARG A 77 41.23 37.22 -13.84
N LEU A 78 41.43 36.07 -13.19
CA LEU A 78 42.73 35.68 -12.66
C LEU A 78 43.77 35.59 -13.78
N LYS A 79 43.40 35.01 -14.93
CA LYS A 79 44.29 34.93 -16.10
C LYS A 79 44.74 36.32 -16.57
N LYS A 80 43.81 37.28 -16.70
CA LYS A 80 44.14 38.67 -17.06
C LYS A 80 45.03 39.36 -16.02
N LEU A 81 44.82 39.11 -14.72
CA LEU A 81 45.65 39.69 -13.66
C LEU A 81 47.08 39.15 -13.68
N VAL A 82 47.27 37.89 -14.07
CA VAL A 82 48.59 37.30 -14.27
C VAL A 82 49.28 37.89 -15.50
N GLU A 83 48.54 38.14 -16.59
CA GLU A 83 49.09 38.78 -17.80
C GLU A 83 49.56 40.22 -17.58
N ILE A 84 48.93 40.95 -16.65
CA ILE A 84 49.27 42.35 -16.30
C ILE A 84 50.32 42.42 -15.17
N ASP A 85 50.83 41.27 -14.70
CA ASP A 85 51.79 41.16 -13.59
C ASP A 85 51.33 41.91 -12.32
N ALA A 86 50.06 41.68 -11.95
CA ALA A 86 49.46 42.32 -10.80
C ALA A 86 50.12 41.88 -9.47
N PRO A 87 50.17 42.75 -8.44
CA PRO A 87 50.76 42.44 -7.14
C PRO A 87 50.24 41.14 -6.51
N GLU A 88 51.12 40.44 -5.78
CA GLU A 88 50.82 39.12 -5.20
C GLU A 88 49.58 39.13 -4.27
N VAL A 89 49.34 40.23 -3.56
CA VAL A 89 48.16 40.42 -2.70
C VAL A 89 46.86 40.29 -3.51
N ILE A 90 46.81 40.90 -4.69
CA ILE A 90 45.63 40.88 -5.57
C ILE A 90 45.45 39.48 -6.16
N LEU A 91 46.54 38.85 -6.61
CA LEU A 91 46.52 37.48 -7.13
C LEU A 91 46.05 36.47 -6.07
N ARG A 92 46.50 36.62 -4.82
CA ARG A 92 46.09 35.75 -3.70
C ARG A 92 44.61 35.90 -3.37
N ASN A 93 44.08 37.12 -3.41
CA ASN A 93 42.65 37.35 -3.20
C ASN A 93 41.80 36.76 -4.34
N GLU A 94 42.19 36.92 -5.60
CA GLU A 94 41.43 36.34 -6.72
C GLU A 94 41.51 34.80 -6.73
N LYS A 95 42.66 34.20 -6.37
CA LYS A 95 42.78 32.74 -6.14
C LYS A 95 41.84 32.25 -5.04
N ARG A 96 41.70 33.00 -3.93
CA ARG A 96 40.74 32.68 -2.86
C ARG A 96 39.30 32.69 -3.37
N ILE A 97 38.91 33.72 -4.12
CA ILE A 97 37.55 33.86 -4.65
C ILE A 97 37.27 32.79 -5.72
N LEU A 98 38.25 32.42 -6.53
CA LEU A 98 38.13 31.31 -7.47
C LEU A 98 37.89 29.99 -6.74
N GLN A 99 38.65 29.71 -5.67
CA GLN A 99 38.43 28.52 -4.83
C GLN A 99 37.01 28.52 -4.23
N GLU A 100 36.53 29.65 -3.74
CA GLU A 100 35.16 29.78 -3.22
C GLU A 100 34.09 29.50 -4.29
N ALA A 101 34.33 29.92 -5.55
CA ALA A 101 33.42 29.63 -6.66
C ALA A 101 33.41 28.14 -7.03
N VAL A 102 34.57 27.47 -6.99
CA VAL A 102 34.70 26.03 -7.24
C VAL A 102 34.05 25.21 -6.12
N ASP A 103 34.26 25.62 -4.87
CA ASP A 103 33.61 25.00 -3.71
C ASP A 103 32.08 25.12 -3.84
N ALA A 104 31.56 26.30 -4.17
CA ALA A 104 30.12 26.51 -4.34
C ALA A 104 29.51 25.70 -5.51
N LEU A 105 30.27 25.48 -6.59
CA LEU A 105 29.85 24.63 -7.70
C LEU A 105 29.71 23.16 -7.25
N ILE A 106 30.71 22.63 -6.54
CA ILE A 106 30.73 21.23 -6.10
C ILE A 106 29.75 21.00 -4.95
N ASP A 107 29.88 21.75 -3.86
CA ASP A 107 28.99 21.69 -2.71
C ASP A 107 28.89 23.05 -2.00
N ASN A 108 27.77 23.74 -2.24
CA ASN A 108 27.47 25.05 -1.69
C ASN A 108 27.14 25.02 -0.17
N SER A 109 26.97 23.83 0.42
CA SER A 109 26.58 23.65 1.81
C SER A 109 27.75 23.40 2.78
N ILE A 110 28.95 23.08 2.28
CA ILE A 110 30.09 22.66 3.12
C ILE A 110 30.68 23.82 3.94
N ARG A 111 30.56 25.07 3.48
CA ARG A 111 31.12 26.22 4.21
C ARG A 111 30.11 26.76 5.22
N HIS A 112 30.24 26.32 6.48
CA HIS A 112 29.48 26.77 7.66
C HIS A 112 29.71 28.24 8.13
N GLY A 113 30.16 29.13 7.25
CA GLY A 113 30.35 30.56 7.55
C GLY A 113 29.20 31.42 7.01
N SER A 114 28.62 32.29 7.83
CA SER A 114 27.39 33.06 7.58
C SER A 114 27.42 34.07 6.42
N THR A 115 28.43 34.06 5.56
CA THR A 115 28.68 35.16 4.59
C THR A 115 29.00 34.73 3.16
N SER A 116 29.01 33.43 2.84
CA SER A 116 29.57 32.97 1.55
C SER A 116 28.79 31.85 0.84
N ALA A 117 27.53 31.61 1.19
CA ALA A 117 26.68 30.77 0.35
C ALA A 117 26.38 31.52 -0.96
N ALA A 118 26.58 30.86 -2.10
CA ALA A 118 26.23 31.44 -3.38
C ALA A 118 24.70 31.59 -3.47
N MET A 119 24.20 32.80 -3.22
CA MET A 119 22.77 33.13 -3.31
C MET A 119 22.41 33.56 -4.73
N SER A 120 21.18 33.26 -5.16
CA SER A 120 20.62 33.84 -6.38
C SER A 120 20.42 35.34 -6.19
N GLN A 121 20.68 36.09 -7.26
CA GLN A 121 20.62 37.56 -7.27
C GLN A 121 19.17 38.07 -7.39
N SER A 122 18.26 37.22 -7.87
CA SER A 122 16.84 37.53 -8.10
C SER A 122 15.91 37.00 -7.01
N GLN A 123 16.17 35.79 -6.51
CA GLN A 123 15.47 35.19 -5.39
C GLN A 123 16.53 34.93 -4.32
N ARG A 124 16.37 35.43 -3.10
CA ARG A 124 17.31 35.24 -1.98
C ARG A 124 17.37 33.77 -1.48
N ARG A 125 17.41 32.80 -2.39
CA ARG A 125 17.55 31.37 -2.18
C ARG A 125 19.00 30.97 -2.48
N GLN A 126 19.50 29.98 -1.75
CA GLN A 126 20.76 29.32 -2.07
C GLN A 126 20.64 28.59 -3.41
N LEU A 127 21.66 28.75 -4.26
CA LEU A 127 21.78 28.01 -5.52
C LEU A 127 22.06 26.53 -5.23
N LYS A 128 21.39 25.64 -5.95
CA LYS A 128 21.65 24.19 -5.86
C LYS A 128 23.01 23.85 -6.49
N SER A 129 23.88 23.22 -5.72
CA SER A 129 25.17 22.71 -6.20
C SER A 129 25.05 21.35 -6.90
N LEU A 130 26.15 20.85 -7.45
CA LEU A 130 26.22 19.51 -8.01
C LEU A 130 25.93 18.43 -6.95
N ALA A 131 26.49 18.58 -5.75
CA ALA A 131 26.23 17.67 -4.64
C ALA A 131 24.75 17.70 -4.21
N ASP A 132 24.13 18.89 -4.13
CA ASP A 132 22.70 19.05 -3.78
C ASP A 132 21.75 18.44 -4.81
N THR A 133 22.18 18.37 -6.07
CA THR A 133 21.40 17.71 -7.13
C THR A 133 21.42 16.19 -6.96
N LEU A 134 22.47 15.64 -6.34
CA LEU A 134 22.58 14.21 -6.05
C LEU A 134 21.93 13.85 -4.71
N LYS A 135 22.16 14.63 -3.65
CA LYS A 135 21.71 14.33 -2.28
C LYS A 135 20.33 14.90 -1.96
N GLY A 136 19.71 14.40 -0.89
CA GLY A 136 18.45 14.92 -0.34
C GLY A 136 17.17 14.32 -0.93
N LYS A 137 16.01 14.81 -0.46
CA LYS A 137 14.68 14.32 -0.87
C LYS A 137 14.36 14.62 -2.34
N GLY A 138 14.85 15.75 -2.85
CA GLY A 138 14.72 16.17 -4.25
C GLY A 138 15.89 15.77 -5.14
N GLY A 139 16.82 14.95 -4.62
CA GLY A 139 18.02 14.54 -5.34
C GLY A 139 17.75 13.41 -6.33
N LEU A 140 18.63 13.27 -7.31
CA LEU A 140 18.53 12.30 -8.40
C LEU A 140 18.35 10.85 -7.90
N PHE A 141 19.06 10.47 -6.84
CA PHE A 141 18.99 9.09 -6.31
C PHE A 141 17.60 8.73 -5.80
N ARG A 142 16.95 9.62 -5.06
CA ARG A 142 15.64 9.33 -4.47
C ARG A 142 14.50 9.53 -5.44
N GLN A 143 14.53 10.60 -6.23
CA GLN A 143 13.41 10.94 -7.12
C GLN A 143 13.44 10.24 -8.46
N ASN A 144 14.60 9.84 -8.96
CA ASN A 144 14.70 9.28 -10.31
C ASN A 144 15.12 7.81 -10.31
N LEU A 145 15.90 7.33 -9.33
CA LEU A 145 16.35 5.94 -9.32
C LEU A 145 15.41 5.02 -8.51
N LEU A 146 14.86 5.49 -7.39
CA LEU A 146 14.00 4.68 -6.51
C LEU A 146 12.51 4.75 -6.84
N GLY A 147 12.05 5.84 -7.44
CA GLY A 147 10.67 6.00 -7.89
C GLY A 147 10.66 6.71 -9.23
N LYS A 148 9.77 6.29 -10.14
CA LYS A 148 9.55 6.98 -11.41
C LYS A 148 8.05 7.00 -11.69
N ARG A 149 7.64 7.94 -12.54
CA ARG A 149 6.34 7.83 -13.19
C ARG A 149 6.41 6.68 -14.19
N VAL A 150 5.36 5.89 -14.26
CA VAL A 150 5.29 4.68 -15.07
C VAL A 150 4.15 4.84 -16.07
N ASP A 151 4.41 4.53 -17.33
CA ASP A 151 3.38 4.48 -18.36
C ASP A 151 2.44 3.27 -18.12
N TYR A 152 1.31 3.20 -18.84
CA TYR A 152 0.31 2.14 -18.66
C TYR A 152 -0.18 2.03 -17.21
N SER A 153 -0.40 3.19 -16.60
CA SER A 153 -0.93 3.32 -15.25
C SER A 153 -2.13 4.24 -15.19
N GLY A 154 -3.05 3.94 -14.28
CA GLY A 154 -4.26 4.70 -14.03
C GLY A 154 -4.50 4.87 -12.53
N ARG A 155 -5.39 5.78 -12.14
CA ARG A 155 -5.84 5.92 -10.76
C ARG A 155 -7.32 6.28 -10.75
N SER A 156 -8.09 5.65 -9.88
CA SER A 156 -9.47 6.06 -9.60
C SER A 156 -9.87 5.70 -8.16
N VAL A 157 -11.01 6.23 -7.75
CA VAL A 157 -11.69 5.91 -6.49
C VAL A 157 -12.14 4.45 -6.52
N ILE A 158 -12.05 3.79 -5.37
CA ILE A 158 -12.51 2.40 -5.23
C ILE A 158 -13.92 2.32 -4.66
N VAL A 159 -14.66 1.32 -5.09
CA VAL A 159 -15.98 0.94 -4.59
C VAL A 159 -16.00 -0.57 -4.31
N VAL A 160 -16.93 -1.00 -3.46
CA VAL A 160 -17.04 -2.43 -3.13
C VAL A 160 -17.63 -3.22 -4.30
N GLY A 161 -17.01 -4.35 -4.65
CA GLY A 161 -17.55 -5.32 -5.61
C GLY A 161 -17.93 -6.62 -4.91
N PRO A 162 -19.14 -6.75 -4.32
CA PRO A 162 -19.53 -7.94 -3.56
C PRO A 162 -19.66 -9.19 -4.44
N ASP A 163 -20.03 -9.02 -5.71
CA ASP A 163 -20.24 -10.13 -6.66
C ASP A 163 -18.95 -10.63 -7.33
N LEU A 164 -17.85 -9.88 -7.20
CA LEU A 164 -16.55 -10.25 -7.77
C LEU A 164 -16.00 -11.51 -7.10
N LYS A 165 -15.25 -12.33 -7.82
CA LYS A 165 -14.45 -13.39 -7.20
C LYS A 165 -13.17 -12.82 -6.58
N LEU A 166 -12.54 -13.57 -5.68
CA LEU A 166 -11.32 -13.11 -5.01
C LEU A 166 -10.21 -12.66 -5.97
N ASN A 167 -10.08 -13.34 -7.12
CA ASN A 167 -9.10 -13.04 -8.17
C ASN A 167 -9.52 -11.96 -9.18
N GLN A 168 -10.69 -11.35 -9.01
CA GLN A 168 -11.24 -10.38 -9.97
C GLN A 168 -11.25 -8.96 -9.40
N CYS A 169 -11.13 -7.98 -10.28
CA CYS A 169 -11.39 -6.57 -9.99
C CYS A 169 -12.26 -5.96 -11.09
N GLY A 170 -13.12 -5.02 -10.74
CA GLY A 170 -13.90 -4.28 -11.73
C GLY A 170 -13.10 -3.09 -12.24
N LEU A 171 -12.83 -3.05 -13.55
CA LEU A 171 -12.10 -1.96 -14.19
C LEU A 171 -13.04 -1.15 -15.09
N PRO A 172 -13.14 0.17 -14.91
CA PRO A 172 -13.92 1.05 -15.78
C PRO A 172 -13.56 0.90 -17.26
N LYS A 173 -14.56 0.79 -18.13
CA LYS A 173 -14.37 0.65 -19.58
C LYS A 173 -13.47 1.71 -20.18
N HIS A 174 -13.69 2.99 -19.89
CA HIS A 174 -12.86 4.08 -20.40
C HIS A 174 -11.41 4.02 -19.90
N MET A 175 -11.20 3.66 -18.63
CA MET A 175 -9.85 3.49 -18.08
C MET A 175 -9.14 2.32 -18.75
N ALA A 176 -9.82 1.18 -18.89
CA ALA A 176 -9.28 0.01 -19.54
C ALA A 176 -8.92 0.29 -21.01
N LEU A 177 -9.75 1.05 -21.72
CA LEU A 177 -9.47 1.45 -23.10
C LEU A 177 -8.15 2.21 -23.24
N GLU A 178 -7.88 3.17 -22.35
CA GLU A 178 -6.60 3.89 -22.36
C GLU A 178 -5.41 3.01 -21.99
N LEU A 179 -5.57 2.19 -20.94
CA LEU A 179 -4.51 1.30 -20.47
C LEU A 179 -4.13 0.24 -21.50
N PHE A 180 -5.09 -0.26 -22.28
CA PHE A 180 -4.88 -1.30 -23.28
C PHE A 180 -4.88 -0.76 -24.72
N ARG A 181 -4.83 0.56 -24.92
CA ARG A 181 -4.96 1.23 -26.22
C ARG A 181 -4.07 0.60 -27.31
N PRO A 182 -2.77 0.32 -27.11
CA PRO A 182 -1.94 -0.28 -28.16
C PRO A 182 -2.36 -1.69 -28.56
N PHE A 183 -2.86 -2.49 -27.60
CA PHE A 183 -3.33 -3.85 -27.85
C PHE A 183 -4.64 -3.86 -28.64
N VAL A 184 -5.54 -2.91 -28.33
CA VAL A 184 -6.77 -2.71 -29.10
C VAL A 184 -6.47 -2.26 -30.52
N ILE A 185 -5.51 -1.34 -30.72
CA ILE A 185 -5.05 -0.91 -32.05
C ILE A 185 -4.54 -2.10 -32.86
N ALA A 186 -3.69 -2.94 -32.27
CA ALA A 186 -3.16 -4.12 -32.95
C ALA A 186 -4.28 -5.06 -33.42
N LYS A 187 -5.30 -5.25 -32.58
CA LYS A 187 -6.45 -6.11 -32.90
C LYS A 187 -7.37 -5.52 -33.97
N LEU A 188 -7.58 -4.20 -33.97
CA LEU A 188 -8.36 -3.51 -35.02
C LEU A 188 -7.69 -3.61 -36.40
N LEU A 189 -6.35 -3.59 -36.44
CA LEU A 189 -5.59 -3.78 -37.68
C LEU A 189 -5.69 -5.24 -38.17
N ASP A 190 -5.58 -6.21 -37.27
CA ASP A 190 -5.67 -7.64 -37.58
C ASP A 190 -7.04 -8.04 -38.16
N GLN A 191 -8.12 -7.43 -37.64
CA GLN A 191 -9.49 -7.62 -38.15
C GLN A 191 -9.78 -6.85 -39.45
N GLY A 192 -8.88 -5.99 -39.91
CA GLY A 192 -9.08 -5.16 -41.11
C GLY A 192 -10.07 -4.00 -40.94
N LEU A 193 -10.47 -3.67 -39.70
CA LEU A 193 -11.35 -2.54 -39.40
C LEU A 193 -10.64 -1.19 -39.58
N ALA A 194 -9.32 -1.18 -39.35
CA ALA A 194 -8.45 -0.05 -39.63
C ALA A 194 -7.28 -0.49 -40.53
N PHE A 195 -6.87 0.38 -41.45
CA PHE A 195 -5.71 0.15 -42.31
C PHE A 195 -4.42 0.77 -41.76
N ASN A 196 -4.53 1.68 -40.79
CA ASN A 196 -3.38 2.39 -40.22
C ASN A 196 -3.60 2.74 -38.74
N ILE A 197 -2.51 2.99 -38.02
CA ILE A 197 -2.53 3.32 -36.58
C ILE A 197 -3.33 4.60 -36.30
N ARG A 198 -3.28 5.59 -37.21
CA ARG A 198 -4.02 6.85 -37.06
C ARG A 198 -5.54 6.64 -37.18
N GLY A 199 -5.96 5.83 -38.14
CA GLY A 199 -7.36 5.43 -38.33
C GLY A 199 -7.86 4.63 -37.14
N ALA A 200 -7.08 3.66 -36.66
CA ALA A 200 -7.41 2.91 -35.44
C ALA A 200 -7.60 3.83 -34.22
N ASN A 201 -6.70 4.81 -34.01
CA ASN A 201 -6.87 5.79 -32.94
C ASN A 201 -8.15 6.61 -33.10
N ARG A 202 -8.48 7.04 -34.32
CA ARG A 202 -9.72 7.75 -34.59
C ARG A 202 -10.96 6.93 -34.27
N LEU A 203 -10.99 5.64 -34.65
CA LEU A 203 -12.11 4.73 -34.32
C LEU A 203 -12.26 4.52 -32.81
N ILE A 204 -11.14 4.45 -32.09
CA ILE A 204 -11.11 4.35 -30.62
C ILE A 204 -11.69 5.62 -29.99
N ASP A 205 -11.28 6.80 -30.49
CA ASP A 205 -11.74 8.08 -29.96
C ASP A 205 -13.23 8.34 -30.32
N GLU A 206 -13.72 7.81 -31.44
CA GLU A 206 -15.14 7.82 -31.83
C GLU A 206 -15.99 6.81 -31.02
N GLY A 207 -15.37 5.83 -30.36
CA GLY A 207 -16.06 4.93 -29.41
C GLY A 207 -16.99 3.90 -30.05
N ILE A 208 -16.65 3.40 -31.24
CA ILE A 208 -17.47 2.45 -32.02
C ILE A 208 -17.71 1.15 -31.21
N PRO A 209 -18.90 0.51 -31.30
CA PRO A 209 -19.22 -0.71 -30.55
C PRO A 209 -18.19 -1.85 -30.66
N GLU A 210 -17.56 -2.01 -31.82
CA GLU A 210 -16.54 -3.03 -32.09
C GLU A 210 -15.29 -2.86 -31.22
N VAL A 211 -14.95 -1.62 -30.83
CA VAL A 211 -13.81 -1.32 -29.96
C VAL A 211 -14.01 -1.96 -28.59
N TRP A 212 -15.24 -1.94 -28.06
CA TRP A 212 -15.56 -2.53 -26.76
C TRP A 212 -15.49 -4.06 -26.79
N GLY A 213 -15.98 -4.69 -27.86
CA GLY A 213 -15.85 -6.14 -28.05
C GLY A 213 -14.38 -6.57 -28.15
N ASN A 214 -13.57 -5.81 -28.89
CA ASN A 214 -12.14 -6.07 -28.97
C ASN A 214 -11.41 -5.89 -27.65
N LEU A 215 -11.81 -4.89 -26.84
CA LEU A 215 -11.27 -4.67 -25.51
C LEU A 215 -11.56 -5.84 -24.56
N GLU A 216 -12.79 -6.38 -24.57
CA GLU A 216 -13.17 -7.56 -23.77
C GLU A 216 -12.28 -8.75 -24.06
N ASP A 217 -12.02 -9.02 -25.34
CA ASP A 217 -11.16 -10.12 -25.75
C ASP A 217 -9.69 -9.90 -25.39
N VAL A 218 -9.17 -8.67 -25.52
CA VAL A 218 -7.78 -8.33 -25.19
C VAL A 218 -7.51 -8.51 -23.70
N ILE A 219 -8.49 -8.18 -22.86
CA ILE A 219 -8.39 -8.28 -21.40
C ILE A 219 -8.51 -9.72 -20.92
N LYS A 220 -9.16 -10.60 -21.70
CA LYS A 220 -9.42 -11.97 -21.31
C LYS A 220 -8.11 -12.73 -21.01
N GLY A 221 -7.95 -13.15 -19.77
CA GLY A 221 -6.79 -13.90 -19.30
C GLY A 221 -5.56 -13.05 -18.94
N LYS A 222 -5.63 -11.73 -19.07
CA LYS A 222 -4.60 -10.80 -18.60
C LYS A 222 -4.87 -10.40 -17.14
N PHE A 223 -3.79 -10.07 -16.43
CA PHE A 223 -3.82 -9.56 -15.07
C PHE A 223 -3.43 -8.08 -15.04
N VAL A 224 -4.02 -7.35 -14.08
CA VAL A 224 -3.63 -5.97 -13.74
C VAL A 224 -3.24 -5.90 -12.27
N LEU A 225 -2.33 -5.00 -11.94
CA LEU A 225 -1.88 -4.78 -10.57
C LEU A 225 -2.65 -3.62 -9.97
N LEU A 226 -3.27 -3.85 -8.81
CA LEU A 226 -3.84 -2.79 -7.99
C LEU A 226 -2.87 -2.44 -6.86
N ASN A 227 -2.67 -1.15 -6.63
CA ASN A 227 -1.81 -0.63 -5.58
C ASN A 227 -2.53 0.48 -4.78
N ARG A 228 -2.47 0.39 -3.45
CA ARG A 228 -2.90 1.47 -2.55
C ARG A 228 -1.69 2.08 -1.85
N ALA A 229 -1.58 3.40 -1.94
CA ALA A 229 -0.57 4.16 -1.19
C ALA A 229 -1.12 4.54 0.19
N PRO A 230 -0.33 4.46 1.28
CA PRO A 230 1.06 3.99 1.34
C PRO A 230 1.21 2.46 1.30
N THR A 231 2.17 1.96 0.53
CA THR A 231 2.48 0.52 0.44
C THR A 231 3.40 0.11 1.59
N LEU A 232 2.86 -0.49 2.65
CA LEU A 232 3.61 -0.89 3.85
C LEU A 232 4.26 -2.27 3.74
N HIS A 233 3.69 -3.15 2.93
CA HIS A 233 4.14 -4.53 2.75
C HIS A 233 3.76 -5.04 1.35
N ARG A 234 4.28 -6.20 0.94
CA ARG A 234 4.07 -6.75 -0.42
C ARG A 234 2.59 -6.84 -0.84
N LEU A 235 1.68 -7.15 0.08
CA LEU A 235 0.24 -7.29 -0.21
C LEU A 235 -0.47 -5.96 -0.49
N GLY A 236 0.24 -4.82 -0.38
CA GLY A 236 -0.27 -3.53 -0.83
C GLY A 236 -0.23 -3.40 -2.36
N ILE A 237 0.32 -4.39 -3.06
CA ILE A 237 0.20 -4.59 -4.51
C ILE A 237 -0.24 -6.02 -4.76
N GLN A 238 -1.37 -6.22 -5.45
CA GLN A 238 -1.85 -7.55 -5.84
C GLN A 238 -2.35 -7.54 -7.27
N ALA A 239 -2.30 -8.71 -7.91
CA ALA A 239 -2.78 -8.90 -9.26
C ALA A 239 -4.22 -9.44 -9.28
N PHE A 240 -5.01 -8.93 -10.21
CA PHE A 240 -6.41 -9.29 -10.42
C PHE A 240 -6.72 -9.43 -11.91
N ASN A 241 -7.71 -10.26 -12.22
CA ASN A 241 -8.31 -10.36 -13.53
C ASN A 241 -9.31 -9.20 -13.68
N PRO A 242 -9.16 -8.31 -14.68
CA PRO A 242 -10.10 -7.23 -14.88
C PRO A 242 -11.42 -7.78 -15.43
N THR A 243 -12.51 -7.40 -14.79
CA THR A 243 -13.86 -7.47 -15.36
C THR A 243 -14.28 -6.07 -15.73
N LEU A 244 -14.68 -5.85 -16.99
CA LEU A 244 -15.11 -4.53 -17.44
C LEU A 244 -16.42 -4.14 -16.78
N ILE A 245 -16.46 -2.92 -16.24
CA ILE A 245 -17.64 -2.35 -15.59
C ILE A 245 -17.96 -0.97 -16.18
N GLU A 246 -19.23 -0.60 -16.08
CA GLU A 246 -19.69 0.76 -16.37
C GLU A 246 -19.33 1.71 -15.22
N GLY A 247 -19.19 2.99 -15.54
CA GLY A 247 -18.82 4.04 -14.59
C GLY A 247 -17.32 4.31 -14.53
N ASN A 248 -16.89 5.01 -13.46
CA ASN A 248 -15.52 5.53 -13.34
C ASN A 248 -14.74 4.95 -12.15
N ALA A 249 -15.40 4.26 -11.23
CA ALA A 249 -14.79 3.74 -10.00
C ALA A 249 -14.32 2.30 -10.18
N ILE A 250 -13.21 1.93 -9.52
CA ILE A 250 -12.66 0.57 -9.55
C ILE A 250 -13.39 -0.27 -8.51
N GLN A 251 -13.94 -1.42 -8.89
CA GLN A 251 -14.51 -2.35 -7.91
C GLN A 251 -13.44 -3.25 -7.34
N VAL A 252 -13.36 -3.28 -6.01
CA VAL A 252 -12.39 -4.11 -5.28
C VAL A 252 -13.13 -5.17 -4.46
N HIS A 253 -12.53 -6.35 -4.41
CA HIS A 253 -13.08 -7.45 -3.63
C HIS A 253 -13.00 -7.16 -2.12
N PRO A 254 -14.08 -7.33 -1.33
CA PRO A 254 -14.10 -6.90 0.09
C PRO A 254 -13.11 -7.65 0.98
N LEU A 255 -12.76 -8.91 0.65
CA LEU A 255 -11.78 -9.68 1.45
C LEU A 255 -10.34 -9.20 1.30
N VAL A 256 -9.99 -8.45 0.23
CA VAL A 256 -8.62 -7.93 0.05
C VAL A 256 -8.44 -6.55 0.68
N CYS A 257 -9.52 -5.88 1.10
CA CYS A 257 -9.46 -4.57 1.74
C CYS A 257 -8.58 -4.57 2.99
N SER A 258 -8.57 -5.66 3.77
CA SER A 258 -7.69 -5.81 4.93
C SER A 258 -6.20 -5.78 4.56
N ALA A 259 -5.85 -6.33 3.40
CA ALA A 259 -4.48 -6.34 2.89
C ALA A 259 -4.06 -4.94 2.45
N PHE A 260 -4.91 -4.24 1.70
CA PHE A 260 -4.63 -2.87 1.28
C PHE A 260 -4.79 -1.83 2.39
N ASN A 261 -5.35 -2.23 3.54
CA ASN A 261 -5.85 -1.34 4.59
C ASN A 261 -6.86 -0.31 4.05
N ALA A 262 -7.65 -0.71 3.04
CA ALA A 262 -8.52 0.15 2.26
C ALA A 262 -9.95 0.17 2.82
N ASP A 263 -10.58 1.33 2.74
CA ASP A 263 -12.00 1.54 2.96
C ASP A 263 -12.65 2.21 1.72
N PHE A 264 -13.91 2.59 1.82
CA PHE A 264 -14.72 3.06 0.69
C PHE A 264 -15.27 4.47 0.92
N ASP A 265 -14.55 5.32 1.66
CA ASP A 265 -14.95 6.70 1.99
C ASP A 265 -14.43 7.75 0.98
N GLY A 266 -13.72 7.31 -0.06
CA GLY A 266 -13.06 8.17 -1.06
C GLY A 266 -11.64 7.73 -1.41
N ASP A 267 -11.15 6.68 -0.76
CA ASP A 267 -9.90 6.00 -1.07
C ASP A 267 -9.70 5.74 -2.59
N GLN A 268 -8.45 5.86 -3.02
CA GLN A 268 -8.06 5.68 -4.42
C GLN A 268 -7.00 4.58 -4.56
N MET A 269 -7.10 3.82 -5.64
CA MET A 269 -6.08 2.84 -6.02
C MET A 269 -5.49 3.17 -7.39
N ALA A 270 -4.19 2.91 -7.52
CA ALA A 270 -3.50 2.92 -8.79
C ALA A 270 -3.61 1.55 -9.46
N VAL A 271 -3.76 1.55 -10.78
CA VAL A 271 -3.77 0.37 -11.64
C VAL A 271 -2.51 0.40 -12.48
N HIS A 272 -1.84 -0.74 -12.63
CA HIS A 272 -0.70 -0.92 -13.53
C HIS A 272 -0.91 -2.15 -14.41
N VAL A 273 -0.54 -2.06 -15.68
CA VAL A 273 -0.64 -3.18 -16.62
C VAL A 273 0.74 -3.80 -16.86
N PRO A 274 0.97 -5.07 -16.47
CA PRO A 274 2.15 -5.83 -16.89
C PRO A 274 2.13 -6.03 -18.41
N LEU A 275 3.22 -5.68 -19.11
CA LEU A 275 3.26 -5.72 -20.58
C LEU A 275 3.90 -6.98 -21.15
N SER A 276 5.03 -7.43 -20.56
CA SER A 276 5.72 -8.62 -21.04
C SER A 276 5.02 -9.90 -20.58
N ASP A 277 5.24 -10.99 -21.30
CA ASP A 277 4.65 -12.29 -20.95
C ASP A 277 5.21 -12.83 -19.63
N GLU A 278 6.49 -12.55 -19.32
CA GLU A 278 7.09 -12.89 -18.03
C GLU A 278 6.42 -12.11 -16.89
N ALA A 279 6.17 -10.81 -17.09
CA ALA A 279 5.51 -9.98 -16.08
C ALA A 279 4.04 -10.40 -15.86
N GLN A 280 3.35 -10.84 -16.91
CA GLN A 280 2.01 -11.42 -16.80
C GLN A 280 2.03 -12.78 -16.08
N ALA A 281 3.04 -13.63 -16.33
CA ALA A 281 3.22 -14.88 -15.61
C ALA A 281 3.50 -14.65 -14.11
N GLU A 282 4.41 -13.72 -13.78
CA GLU A 282 4.67 -13.32 -12.39
C GLU A 282 3.42 -12.77 -11.71
N ALA A 283 2.64 -11.93 -12.40
CA ALA A 283 1.40 -11.40 -11.86
C ALA A 283 0.40 -12.53 -11.53
N LYS A 284 0.26 -13.51 -12.43
CA LYS A 284 -0.65 -14.65 -12.29
C LYS A 284 -0.20 -15.64 -11.20
N GLU A 285 1.09 -15.96 -11.13
CA GLU A 285 1.58 -17.03 -10.26
C GLU A 285 2.00 -16.53 -8.86
N LEU A 286 2.60 -15.34 -8.80
CA LEU A 286 3.21 -14.82 -7.56
C LEU A 286 2.35 -13.73 -6.91
N MET A 287 1.76 -12.83 -7.70
CA MET A 287 1.10 -11.63 -7.17
C MET A 287 -0.43 -11.74 -7.09
N ALA A 288 -1.02 -12.77 -7.67
CA ALA A 288 -2.46 -12.93 -7.71
C ALA A 288 -3.06 -12.99 -6.30
N SER A 289 -4.19 -12.32 -6.11
CA SER A 289 -4.87 -12.24 -4.80
C SER A 289 -5.32 -13.60 -4.27
N ASN A 290 -5.67 -14.54 -5.15
CA ASN A 290 -6.04 -15.91 -4.80
C ASN A 290 -4.85 -16.78 -4.35
N LYS A 291 -3.61 -16.38 -4.66
CA LYS A 291 -2.38 -17.05 -4.18
C LYS A 291 -1.88 -16.46 -2.87
N ASN A 292 -2.14 -15.18 -2.64
CA ASN A 292 -1.63 -14.43 -1.50
C ASN A 292 -2.61 -14.36 -0.33
N LEU A 293 -3.00 -15.52 0.20
CA LEU A 293 -3.97 -15.62 1.29
C LEU A 293 -3.36 -15.41 2.69
N LEU A 294 -2.05 -15.62 2.84
CA LEU A 294 -1.33 -15.63 4.12
C LEU A 294 -0.43 -14.40 4.29
N LYS A 295 -0.22 -13.98 5.54
CA LYS A 295 0.73 -12.93 5.90
C LYS A 295 2.16 -13.44 5.75
N PRO A 296 3.07 -12.66 5.13
CA PRO A 296 4.46 -13.09 4.96
C PRO A 296 5.23 -13.23 6.28
N GLY A 297 4.86 -12.43 7.30
CA GLY A 297 5.58 -12.38 8.58
C GLY A 297 5.11 -13.41 9.61
N SER A 298 3.79 -13.60 9.76
CA SER A 298 3.22 -14.48 10.80
C SER A 298 2.65 -15.79 10.26
N GLY A 299 2.40 -15.91 8.95
CA GLY A 299 1.70 -17.06 8.38
C GLY A 299 0.18 -17.04 8.59
N ASP A 300 -0.37 -16.09 9.35
CA ASP A 300 -1.82 -16.00 9.56
C ASP A 300 -2.57 -15.62 8.27
N PRO A 301 -3.81 -16.09 8.07
CA PRO A 301 -4.65 -15.63 6.97
C PRO A 301 -4.90 -14.11 6.99
N VAL A 302 -4.76 -13.46 5.83
CA VAL A 302 -5.00 -12.02 5.62
C VAL A 302 -6.46 -11.77 5.24
N VAL A 303 -6.98 -12.64 4.37
CA VAL A 303 -8.33 -12.58 3.77
C VAL A 303 -9.40 -13.12 4.72
N ASN A 304 -9.41 -12.60 5.95
CA ASN A 304 -10.42 -12.94 6.92
C ASN A 304 -11.72 -12.18 6.62
N PRO A 305 -12.88 -12.85 6.65
CA PRO A 305 -14.17 -12.18 6.59
C PRO A 305 -14.29 -11.04 7.60
N GLY A 306 -14.62 -9.84 7.12
CA GLY A 306 -14.80 -8.64 7.93
C GLY A 306 -16.26 -8.36 8.23
N GLN A 307 -16.50 -7.60 9.32
CA GLN A 307 -17.75 -6.89 9.66
C GLN A 307 -19.03 -7.62 9.23
N ASP A 308 -19.67 -7.21 8.13
CA ASP A 308 -20.95 -7.70 7.63
C ASP A 308 -20.98 -9.20 7.37
N ILE A 309 -19.90 -9.76 6.81
CA ILE A 309 -19.82 -11.19 6.52
C ILE A 309 -19.84 -11.97 7.84
N VAL A 310 -19.12 -11.48 8.85
CA VAL A 310 -19.11 -12.07 10.20
C VAL A 310 -20.48 -11.95 10.83
N LEU A 311 -21.13 -10.79 10.72
CA LEU A 311 -22.44 -10.53 11.31
C LEU A 311 -23.52 -11.46 10.72
N GLY A 312 -23.53 -11.64 9.40
CA GLY A 312 -24.45 -12.57 8.72
C GLY A 312 -24.24 -14.02 9.16
N CYS A 313 -22.99 -14.47 9.20
CA CYS A 313 -22.64 -15.81 9.68
C CYS A 313 -23.00 -16.02 11.16
N TYR A 314 -22.72 -15.03 12.01
CA TYR A 314 -23.05 -15.06 13.43
C TYR A 314 -24.56 -15.14 13.66
N TRP A 315 -25.34 -14.30 12.98
CA TRP A 315 -26.79 -14.26 13.10
C TRP A 315 -27.43 -15.60 12.70
N MET A 316 -26.94 -16.21 11.61
CA MET A 316 -27.43 -17.51 11.13
C MET A 316 -27.09 -18.68 12.05
N THR A 317 -25.96 -18.61 12.77
CA THR A 317 -25.46 -19.73 13.59
C THR A 317 -25.84 -19.62 15.07
N LYS A 318 -26.41 -18.48 15.48
CA LYS A 318 -26.93 -18.24 16.83
C LYS A 318 -28.20 -19.06 17.09
N VAL A 319 -28.31 -19.62 18.29
CA VAL A 319 -29.51 -20.33 18.76
C VAL A 319 -30.35 -19.35 19.58
N ILE A 320 -31.66 -19.39 19.40
CA ILE A 320 -32.62 -18.66 20.24
C ILE A 320 -33.63 -19.68 20.78
N GLU A 321 -33.79 -19.67 22.11
CA GLU A 321 -34.78 -20.48 22.80
C GLU A 321 -36.18 -19.88 22.60
N GLY A 322 -37.19 -20.74 22.41
CA GLY A 322 -38.59 -20.34 22.21
C GLY A 322 -38.96 -19.94 20.77
N GLU A 323 -38.10 -20.17 19.78
CA GLU A 323 -38.46 -19.92 18.37
C GLU A 323 -39.34 -21.03 17.77
N ALA A 324 -40.15 -20.65 16.78
CA ALA A 324 -41.05 -21.56 16.08
C ALA A 324 -40.31 -22.76 15.49
N GLY A 325 -40.75 -23.97 15.87
CA GLY A 325 -40.16 -25.23 15.41
C GLY A 325 -39.13 -25.84 16.36
N GLU A 326 -38.94 -25.30 17.56
CA GLU A 326 -38.10 -25.89 18.60
C GLU A 326 -38.51 -27.33 18.95
N GLY A 327 -37.51 -28.20 19.13
CA GLY A 327 -37.69 -29.60 19.52
C GLY A 327 -38.14 -30.55 18.41
N LYS A 328 -38.42 -30.04 17.19
CA LYS A 328 -38.78 -30.88 16.04
C LYS A 328 -37.61 -31.77 15.61
N ILE A 329 -37.95 -32.98 15.17
CA ILE A 329 -37.01 -34.01 14.73
C ILE A 329 -37.15 -34.20 13.22
N PHE A 330 -36.03 -34.14 12.50
CA PHE A 330 -35.99 -34.34 11.05
C PHE A 330 -35.10 -35.53 10.68
N ALA A 331 -35.55 -36.31 9.70
CA ALA A 331 -34.83 -37.48 9.21
C ALA A 331 -33.60 -37.12 8.37
N THR A 332 -33.55 -35.95 7.73
CA THR A 332 -32.41 -35.49 6.94
C THR A 332 -32.20 -33.98 7.06
N PRO A 333 -30.98 -33.46 6.83
CA PRO A 333 -30.72 -32.02 6.76
C PRO A 333 -31.58 -31.31 5.71
N ASN A 334 -31.80 -31.94 4.56
CA ASN A 334 -32.63 -31.38 3.49
C ASN A 334 -34.09 -31.25 3.93
N ALA A 335 -34.63 -32.24 4.67
CA ALA A 335 -35.99 -32.14 5.21
C ALA A 335 -36.14 -30.96 6.18
N ALA A 336 -35.11 -30.65 6.98
CA ALA A 336 -35.11 -29.48 7.86
C ALA A 336 -35.08 -28.16 7.08
N ILE A 337 -34.32 -28.09 5.98
CA ILE A 337 -34.28 -26.91 5.09
C ILE A 337 -35.63 -26.72 4.39
N THR A 338 -36.21 -27.79 3.85
CA THR A 338 -37.55 -27.74 3.23
C THR A 338 -38.63 -27.34 4.23
N ALA A 339 -38.54 -27.79 5.49
CA ALA A 339 -39.46 -27.37 6.54
C ALA A 339 -39.37 -25.86 6.84
N TYR A 340 -38.17 -25.28 6.74
CA TYR A 340 -38.00 -23.83 6.79
C TYR A 340 -38.67 -23.13 5.59
N ASP A 341 -38.51 -23.67 4.38
CA ASP A 341 -39.13 -23.09 3.17
C ASP A 341 -40.66 -23.06 3.25
N PHE A 342 -41.27 -24.03 3.95
CA PHE A 342 -42.71 -24.07 4.25
C PHE A 342 -43.12 -23.25 5.49
N GLY A 343 -42.19 -22.57 6.16
CA GLY A 343 -42.45 -21.73 7.33
C GLY A 343 -42.71 -22.51 8.63
N VAL A 344 -42.34 -23.79 8.70
CA VAL A 344 -42.62 -24.71 9.82
C VAL A 344 -41.57 -24.58 10.95
N VAL A 345 -40.38 -24.10 10.61
CA VAL A 345 -39.21 -23.93 11.51
C VAL A 345 -38.49 -22.63 11.13
N ASN A 346 -37.96 -21.90 12.12
CA ASN A 346 -37.14 -20.71 11.87
C ASN A 346 -35.63 -21.04 11.87
N PHE A 347 -34.79 -20.16 11.31
CA PHE A 347 -33.34 -20.38 11.14
C PHE A 347 -32.60 -20.74 12.43
N ARG A 348 -33.03 -20.16 13.56
CA ARG A 348 -32.32 -20.17 14.84
C ARG A 348 -33.00 -21.07 15.88
N ALA A 349 -34.10 -21.73 15.51
CA ALA A 349 -34.79 -22.69 16.34
C ALA A 349 -33.94 -23.96 16.54
N LYS A 350 -33.96 -24.49 17.76
CA LYS A 350 -33.21 -25.70 18.14
C LYS A 350 -33.95 -26.94 17.65
N ILE A 351 -33.34 -27.68 16.73
CA ILE A 351 -33.91 -28.90 16.11
C ILE A 351 -32.99 -30.11 16.30
N LYS A 352 -33.56 -31.32 16.19
CA LYS A 352 -32.80 -32.58 16.16
C LYS A 352 -32.79 -33.12 14.74
N VAL A 353 -31.61 -33.41 14.20
CA VAL A 353 -31.46 -33.91 12.84
C VAL A 353 -30.57 -35.15 12.85
N MET A 354 -30.92 -36.15 12.05
CA MET A 354 -30.07 -37.30 11.79
C MET A 354 -28.96 -36.93 10.80
N GLY A 355 -27.71 -37.26 11.12
CA GLY A 355 -26.59 -37.09 10.18
C GLY A 355 -26.70 -38.04 8.99
N THR A 356 -26.34 -37.58 7.79
CA THR A 356 -26.21 -38.42 6.58
C THR A 356 -24.86 -39.13 6.54
N ASP A 357 -24.70 -40.16 5.71
CA ASP A 357 -23.45 -40.95 5.56
C ASP A 357 -22.25 -40.19 4.97
N SER A 358 -22.40 -38.90 4.68
CA SER A 358 -21.33 -38.04 4.17
C SER A 358 -20.25 -37.79 5.22
N GLU A 359 -18.99 -37.62 4.80
CA GLU A 359 -17.84 -37.40 5.69
C GLU A 359 -18.03 -36.27 6.71
N LYS A 360 -18.77 -35.23 6.32
CA LYS A 360 -19.14 -34.09 7.16
C LYS A 360 -19.82 -34.47 8.48
N TYR A 361 -20.62 -35.54 8.51
CA TYR A 361 -21.36 -36.00 9.70
C TYR A 361 -20.77 -37.25 10.34
N LYS A 362 -19.61 -37.74 9.89
CA LYS A 362 -18.93 -38.92 10.49
C LYS A 362 -18.80 -38.82 12.01
N LEU A 363 -18.62 -37.61 12.52
CA LEU A 363 -18.48 -37.33 13.95
C LEU A 363 -19.72 -37.70 14.79
N TYR A 364 -20.88 -37.91 14.16
CA TYR A 364 -22.15 -38.21 14.83
C TYR A 364 -22.60 -39.67 14.68
N GLU A 365 -21.86 -40.53 13.95
CA GLU A 365 -22.09 -41.99 13.87
C GLU A 365 -23.57 -42.40 13.68
N GLY A 366 -24.34 -41.65 12.86
CA GLY A 366 -25.76 -41.92 12.62
C GLY A 366 -26.69 -41.62 13.80
N LYS A 367 -26.22 -40.95 14.86
CA LYS A 367 -27.04 -40.51 16.00
C LYS A 367 -27.69 -39.14 15.69
N PRO A 368 -28.90 -38.88 16.21
CA PRO A 368 -29.52 -37.56 16.12
C PRO A 368 -28.70 -36.56 16.94
N PHE A 369 -28.35 -35.42 16.34
CA PHE A 369 -27.65 -34.34 17.03
C PHE A 369 -28.48 -33.06 17.02
N GLU A 370 -28.27 -32.22 18.03
CA GLU A 370 -28.97 -30.94 18.18
C GLU A 370 -28.29 -29.85 17.36
N THR A 371 -29.03 -29.19 16.47
CA THR A 371 -28.50 -28.12 15.63
C THR A 371 -29.59 -27.11 15.26
N THR A 372 -29.30 -26.19 14.34
CA THR A 372 -30.27 -25.24 13.78
C THR A 372 -30.26 -25.30 12.26
N VAL A 373 -31.35 -24.90 11.61
CA VAL A 373 -31.41 -24.80 10.15
C VAL A 373 -30.33 -23.86 9.62
N GLY A 374 -30.05 -22.76 10.34
CA GLY A 374 -29.02 -21.83 9.93
C GLY A 374 -27.60 -22.40 9.99
N ARG A 375 -27.30 -23.28 10.95
CA ARG A 375 -26.04 -24.03 10.98
C ARG A 375 -25.95 -25.04 9.83
N LEU A 376 -27.04 -25.71 9.48
CA LEU A 376 -27.08 -26.61 8.30
C LEU A 376 -26.80 -25.84 7.01
N LEU A 377 -27.45 -24.69 6.82
CA LEU A 377 -27.24 -23.82 5.66
C LEU A 377 -25.82 -23.27 5.60
N PHE A 378 -25.26 -22.81 6.72
CA PHE A 378 -23.87 -22.36 6.76
C PHE A 378 -22.91 -23.50 6.36
N ASN A 379 -23.14 -24.70 6.87
CA ASN A 379 -22.31 -25.85 6.53
C ASN A 379 -22.44 -26.27 5.06
N SER A 380 -23.57 -26.05 4.37
CA SER A 380 -23.68 -26.32 2.92
C SER A 380 -22.78 -25.45 2.03
N VAL A 381 -22.30 -24.31 2.57
CA VAL A 381 -21.38 -23.39 1.89
C VAL A 381 -19.95 -23.95 1.87
N LEU A 382 -19.60 -24.68 2.93
CA LEU A 382 -18.29 -25.31 3.10
C LEU A 382 -18.15 -26.56 2.21
N PRO A 383 -16.92 -27.00 1.90
CA PRO A 383 -16.69 -28.24 1.17
C PRO A 383 -17.43 -29.45 1.80
N SER A 384 -17.73 -30.45 0.97
CA SER A 384 -18.54 -31.61 1.36
C SER A 384 -17.85 -32.54 2.37
N ASP A 385 -16.53 -32.56 2.34
CA ASP A 385 -15.62 -33.29 3.23
C ASP A 385 -15.20 -32.48 4.47
N PHE A 386 -15.57 -31.19 4.54
CA PHE A 386 -15.27 -30.35 5.69
C PHE A 386 -16.12 -30.74 6.91
N PRO A 387 -15.54 -30.87 8.12
CA PRO A 387 -16.27 -31.26 9.32
C PRO A 387 -17.45 -30.33 9.64
N PHE A 388 -18.55 -30.90 10.13
CA PHE A 388 -19.72 -30.12 10.50
C PHE A 388 -19.44 -29.18 11.68
N ILE A 389 -19.71 -27.89 11.49
CA ILE A 389 -19.55 -26.87 12.54
C ILE A 389 -20.88 -26.68 13.27
N ASN A 390 -20.93 -27.12 14.52
CA ASN A 390 -22.10 -27.00 15.39
C ASN A 390 -21.91 -25.98 16.54
N LYS A 391 -21.33 -24.82 16.24
CA LYS A 391 -21.16 -23.72 17.21
C LYS A 391 -21.58 -22.39 16.58
N VAL A 392 -21.76 -21.38 17.42
CA VAL A 392 -21.93 -20.01 16.96
C VAL A 392 -20.62 -19.55 16.34
N VAL A 393 -20.68 -19.03 15.13
CA VAL A 393 -19.50 -18.66 14.35
C VAL A 393 -19.13 -17.21 14.66
N THR A 394 -18.04 -17.01 15.40
CA THR A 394 -17.47 -15.68 15.67
C THR A 394 -16.39 -15.30 14.66
N LYS A 395 -15.90 -14.05 14.72
CA LYS A 395 -14.76 -13.59 13.90
C LYS A 395 -13.52 -14.49 14.06
N LYS A 396 -13.23 -14.94 15.30
CA LYS A 396 -12.10 -15.82 15.58
C LYS A 396 -12.31 -17.20 14.98
N ASP A 397 -13.53 -17.71 15.04
CA ASP A 397 -13.86 -19.01 14.45
C ASP A 397 -13.76 -18.99 12.93
N LEU A 398 -14.16 -17.89 12.28
CA LEU A 398 -13.97 -17.72 10.83
C LEU A 398 -12.49 -17.67 10.47
N ALA A 399 -11.66 -16.93 11.22
CA ALA A 399 -10.22 -16.89 10.96
C ALA A 399 -9.58 -18.28 11.08
N ASN A 400 -9.91 -19.04 12.14
CA ASN A 400 -9.43 -20.41 12.31
C ASN A 400 -9.96 -21.35 11.22
N MET A 401 -11.16 -21.10 10.70
CA MET A 401 -11.74 -21.87 9.60
C MET A 401 -11.03 -21.60 8.28
N VAL A 402 -10.64 -20.35 8.01
CA VAL A 402 -9.80 -20.03 6.85
C VAL A 402 -8.47 -20.77 6.94
N ASP A 403 -7.86 -20.81 8.12
CA ASP A 403 -6.62 -21.54 8.36
C ASP A 403 -6.76 -23.06 8.12
N ASP A 404 -7.84 -23.68 8.63
CA ASP A 404 -8.13 -25.11 8.39
C ASP A 404 -8.44 -25.40 6.90
N LEU A 405 -9.14 -24.48 6.21
CA LEU A 405 -9.38 -24.58 4.77
C LEU A 405 -8.08 -24.53 3.97
N ILE A 406 -7.14 -23.65 4.34
CA ILE A 406 -5.84 -23.56 3.68
C ILE A 406 -5.02 -24.82 3.95
N THR A 407 -5.04 -25.33 5.18
CA THR A 407 -4.28 -26.52 5.57
C THR A 407 -4.78 -27.79 4.85
N ARG A 408 -6.10 -27.96 4.69
CA ARG A 408 -6.69 -29.17 4.08
C ARG A 408 -6.73 -29.13 2.55
N TYR A 409 -7.10 -27.99 1.97
CA TYR A 409 -7.36 -27.88 0.52
C TYR A 409 -6.27 -27.12 -0.22
N GLY A 410 -5.27 -26.60 0.49
CA GLY A 410 -4.25 -25.75 -0.07
C GLY A 410 -4.78 -24.39 -0.53
N ILE A 411 -3.85 -23.57 -1.00
CA ILE A 411 -4.09 -22.19 -1.43
C ILE A 411 -5.07 -22.12 -2.62
N ASP A 412 -5.09 -23.13 -3.48
CA ASP A 412 -5.91 -23.13 -4.70
C ASP A 412 -7.38 -23.50 -4.45
N GLY A 413 -7.66 -24.33 -3.43
CA GLY A 413 -9.02 -24.75 -3.09
C GLY A 413 -9.77 -23.75 -2.18
N THR A 414 -9.04 -22.95 -1.38
CA THR A 414 -9.64 -22.02 -0.41
C THR A 414 -10.46 -20.86 -1.02
N PRO A 415 -10.04 -20.19 -2.11
CA PRO A 415 -10.72 -19.00 -2.63
C PRO A 415 -12.20 -19.22 -2.95
N GLN A 416 -12.54 -20.39 -3.50
CA GLN A 416 -13.93 -20.72 -3.82
C GLN A 416 -14.80 -20.83 -2.56
N ALA A 417 -14.25 -21.40 -1.48
CA ALA A 417 -14.95 -21.48 -0.20
C ALA A 417 -15.13 -20.07 0.41
N LEU A 418 -14.10 -19.22 0.35
CA LEU A 418 -14.17 -17.84 0.84
C LEU A 418 -15.22 -17.00 0.10
N ASP A 419 -15.29 -17.11 -1.23
CA ASP A 419 -16.29 -16.42 -2.03
C ASP A 419 -17.72 -16.85 -1.67
N LYS A 420 -17.92 -18.16 -1.43
CA LYS A 420 -19.22 -18.69 -0.98
C LYS A 420 -19.57 -18.20 0.44
N ILE A 421 -18.61 -18.17 1.38
CA ILE A 421 -18.80 -17.65 2.74
C ILE A 421 -19.16 -16.16 2.70
N LYS A 422 -18.47 -15.38 1.86
CA LYS A 422 -18.79 -13.97 1.62
C LYS A 422 -20.21 -13.80 1.11
N ALA A 423 -20.61 -14.52 0.06
CA ALA A 423 -21.95 -14.45 -0.51
C ALA A 423 -23.03 -14.83 0.53
N PHE A 424 -22.76 -15.87 1.33
CA PHE A 424 -23.64 -16.27 2.44
C PHE A 424 -23.78 -15.14 3.48
N GLY A 425 -22.67 -14.59 3.96
CA GLY A 425 -22.67 -13.51 4.95
C GLY A 425 -23.46 -12.29 4.48
N TYR A 426 -23.20 -11.79 3.26
CA TYR A 426 -23.93 -10.65 2.70
C TYR A 426 -25.42 -10.93 2.47
N ARG A 427 -25.80 -12.15 2.10
CA ARG A 427 -27.21 -12.51 1.92
C ARG A 427 -27.97 -12.53 3.24
N TYR A 428 -27.36 -12.99 4.32
CA TYR A 428 -28.06 -13.15 5.60
C TYR A 428 -27.91 -11.96 6.53
N VAL A 429 -26.90 -11.10 6.34
CA VAL A 429 -26.84 -9.81 7.05
C VAL A 429 -28.01 -8.90 6.62
N THR A 430 -28.38 -8.88 5.34
CA THR A 430 -29.53 -8.09 4.86
C THR A 430 -30.86 -8.64 5.38
N LYS A 431 -30.98 -9.97 5.51
CA LYS A 431 -32.15 -10.63 6.12
C LYS A 431 -32.20 -10.51 7.65
N SER A 432 -31.08 -10.22 8.29
CA SER A 432 -30.98 -10.22 9.75
C SER A 432 -31.82 -9.13 10.42
N GLY A 433 -32.15 -8.06 9.66
CA GLY A 433 -32.85 -6.89 10.18
C GLY A 433 -32.06 -6.14 11.26
N VAL A 434 -30.75 -6.39 11.37
CA VAL A 434 -29.90 -5.68 12.33
C VAL A 434 -29.87 -4.21 11.93
N THR A 435 -30.40 -3.39 12.82
CA THR A 435 -30.40 -1.93 12.73
C THR A 435 -29.94 -1.39 14.07
N TRP A 436 -29.70 -0.09 14.12
CA TRP A 436 -29.32 0.61 15.33
C TRP A 436 -30.26 1.78 15.56
N SER A 437 -30.89 1.80 16.72
CA SER A 437 -31.80 2.84 17.19
C SER A 437 -31.34 3.38 18.54
N LEU A 438 -31.81 4.57 18.91
CA LEU A 438 -31.51 5.15 20.23
C LEU A 438 -31.99 4.24 21.38
N SER A 439 -33.07 3.47 21.17
CA SER A 439 -33.58 2.49 22.12
C SER A 439 -32.66 1.28 22.35
N ASP A 440 -31.78 0.96 21.41
CA ASP A 440 -30.80 -0.12 21.56
C ASP A 440 -29.66 0.27 22.52
N VAL A 441 -29.46 1.57 22.74
CA VAL A 441 -28.47 2.12 23.67
C VAL A 441 -29.03 2.10 25.08
N LYS A 442 -28.98 0.93 25.72
CA LYS A 442 -29.44 0.75 27.11
C LYS A 442 -28.44 1.36 28.09
N VAL A 443 -28.88 2.40 28.80
CA VAL A 443 -28.12 2.99 29.91
C VAL A 443 -28.33 2.12 31.15
N PRO A 444 -27.26 1.57 31.77
CA PRO A 444 -27.41 0.76 32.97
C PRO A 444 -27.95 1.62 34.13
N PRO A 445 -28.90 1.11 34.92
CA PRO A 445 -29.51 1.87 36.03
C PRO A 445 -28.48 2.25 37.10
N GLU A 446 -27.46 1.42 37.28
CA GLU A 446 -26.34 1.60 38.23
C GLU A 446 -25.45 2.80 37.92
N LYS A 447 -25.44 3.28 36.66
CA LYS A 447 -24.57 4.37 36.22
C LYS A 447 -24.66 5.60 37.12
N LYS A 448 -25.88 5.97 37.56
CA LYS A 448 -26.09 7.14 38.43
C LYS A 448 -25.47 6.97 39.81
N ALA A 449 -25.55 5.77 40.38
CA ALA A 449 -24.99 5.47 41.70
C ALA A 449 -23.45 5.48 41.65
N ILE A 450 -22.87 4.85 40.62
CA ILE A 450 -21.40 4.81 40.43
C ILE A 450 -20.84 6.22 40.23
N VAL A 451 -21.46 7.03 39.37
CA VAL A 451 -21.01 8.41 39.13
C VAL A 451 -21.14 9.27 40.38
N LYS A 452 -22.19 9.05 41.20
CA LYS A 452 -22.35 9.77 42.47
C LYS A 452 -21.24 9.39 43.45
N ALA A 453 -20.99 8.10 43.66
CA ALA A 453 -19.93 7.62 44.55
C ALA A 453 -18.54 8.17 44.15
N ALA A 454 -18.21 8.12 42.86
CA ALA A 454 -16.95 8.67 42.36
C ALA A 454 -16.83 10.19 42.54
N ARG A 455 -17.94 10.94 42.40
CA ARG A 455 -17.95 12.40 42.69
C ARG A 455 -17.81 12.70 44.18
N ASP A 456 -18.39 11.88 45.05
CA ASP A 456 -18.23 12.02 46.49
C ASP A 456 -16.76 11.76 46.89
N GLU A 457 -16.10 10.77 46.29
CA GLU A 457 -14.66 10.54 46.43
C GLU A 457 -13.82 11.70 45.90
N GLU A 458 -14.11 12.19 44.69
CA GLU A 458 -13.46 13.37 44.09
C GLU A 458 -13.54 14.59 45.03
N PHE A 459 -14.70 14.82 45.65
CA PHE A 459 -14.89 15.90 46.62
C PHE A 459 -13.97 15.76 47.83
N THR A 460 -13.77 14.54 48.35
CA THR A 460 -12.83 14.32 49.45
C THR A 460 -11.38 14.59 49.04
N VAL A 461 -10.99 14.24 47.80
CA VAL A 461 -9.64 14.50 47.29
C VAL A 461 -9.41 15.99 47.07
N MET A 462 -10.41 16.71 46.55
CA MET A 462 -10.36 18.16 46.39
C MET A 462 -10.30 18.90 47.73
N ALA A 463 -11.09 18.46 48.73
CA ALA A 463 -11.02 19.02 50.09
C ALA A 463 -9.65 18.83 50.73
N ASN A 464 -9.07 17.62 50.65
CA ASN A 464 -7.71 17.35 51.14
C ASN A 464 -6.65 18.22 50.45
N TYR A 465 -6.83 18.54 49.16
CA TYR A 465 -5.95 19.45 48.44
C TYR A 465 -6.11 20.90 48.91
N GLU A 466 -7.34 21.38 49.11
CA GLU A 466 -7.63 22.73 49.62
C GLU A 466 -7.11 22.95 51.04
N GLU A 467 -7.13 21.90 51.87
CA GLU A 467 -6.54 21.89 53.22
C GLU A 467 -5.00 21.77 53.20
N GLY A 468 -4.38 21.62 52.02
CA GLY A 468 -2.93 21.52 51.85
C GLY A 468 -2.33 20.15 52.19
N LEU A 469 -3.14 19.12 52.36
CA LEU A 469 -2.73 17.74 52.66
C LEU A 469 -2.21 16.98 51.43
N LEU A 470 -2.49 17.48 50.21
CA LEU A 470 -2.06 16.89 48.95
C LEU A 470 -1.31 17.91 48.10
N SER A 471 -0.25 17.47 47.44
CA SER A 471 0.38 18.24 46.37
C SER A 471 -0.50 18.25 45.10
N THR A 472 -0.20 19.17 44.17
CA THR A 472 -0.87 19.23 42.86
C THR A 472 -0.75 17.92 42.07
N ASP A 473 0.42 17.27 42.16
CA ASP A 473 0.72 16.03 41.45
C ASP A 473 -0.03 14.84 42.07
N GLU A 474 -0.17 14.80 43.39
CA GLU A 474 -0.93 13.75 44.09
C GLU A 474 -2.44 13.90 43.88
N LYS A 475 -2.95 15.14 43.84
CA LYS A 475 -4.34 15.41 43.46
C LYS A 475 -4.63 14.86 42.05
N TYR A 476 -3.77 15.19 41.08
CA TYR A 476 -3.93 14.75 39.69
C TYR A 476 -3.84 13.21 39.52
N ARG A 477 -3.13 12.51 40.42
CA ARG A 477 -3.08 11.04 40.40
C ARG A 477 -4.27 10.37 41.08
N LYS A 478 -4.91 11.06 42.04
CA LYS A 478 -6.03 10.52 42.84
C LYS A 478 -7.40 10.77 42.21
N ILE A 479 -7.52 11.82 41.38
CA ILE A 479 -8.64 12.08 40.47
C ILE A 479 -8.40 11.30 39.18
#